data_AF-A0A3E1Y5R8-F1
#
_entry.id   AF-A0A3E1Y5R8-F1
#
_cell.length_a   1.000
_cell.length_b   1.000
_cell.length_c   1.000
_cell.angle_alpha   90.00
_cell.angle_beta   90.00
_cell.angle_gamma   90.00
#
_symmetry.space_group_name_H-M   'P 1'
#
loop_
_entity.id
_entity.type
_entity.pdbx_description
1 polymer ?
#
loop_
_entity_poly.entity_id
_entity_poly.type
_entity_poly.pdbx_seq_one_letter_code
_entity_poly.pdbx_strand_id
1 'polypeptide(L)'
;MDKKRANVSKAEADPDIESGMMNNNEPIHDVQIQLQLIQLLSKGADQLAKEDVERKRNRAKEVIELQGGEKTSLEELEAEITALRQPYEPVFSNENPFFKNIFRLRGWTDKNPNNYAKPSVVAKIVITLIYLRFKKEVLPFLRKHAMPDGNRHAKFFQHLTPKGLESLKKFRDDANAMMERYDNWYDFLKDYCRTYGLPFQLSLIDEK
;
A
#
# COMPACT_ATOMS: atom_id res chain seq x y z
N MET A 1 -82.22 39.85 0.50
CA MET A 1 -83.52 39.12 0.41
C MET A 1 -84.20 39.52 -0.88
N ASP A 2 -84.72 38.53 -1.61
CA ASP A 2 -85.75 38.64 -2.64
C ASP A 2 -85.47 39.47 -3.91
N LYS A 3 -85.26 38.78 -5.05
CA LYS A 3 -86.34 38.47 -6.01
C LYS A 3 -85.82 37.94 -7.36
N LYS A 4 -86.53 36.91 -7.83
CA LYS A 4 -86.64 36.42 -9.22
C LYS A 4 -86.70 37.55 -10.26
N ARG A 5 -86.17 37.31 -11.47
CA ARG A 5 -86.96 37.28 -12.73
C ARG A 5 -86.13 36.89 -13.95
N ALA A 6 -86.85 36.26 -14.87
CA ALA A 6 -86.43 35.67 -16.13
C ALA A 6 -86.24 36.68 -17.28
N ASN A 7 -85.51 36.26 -18.33
CA ASN A 7 -85.80 36.55 -19.75
C ASN A 7 -84.93 35.60 -20.61
N VAL A 8 -85.45 34.61 -21.32
CA VAL A 8 -86.22 34.59 -22.60
C VAL A 8 -85.35 34.81 -23.85
N SER A 9 -85.19 33.71 -24.61
CA SER A 9 -85.11 33.57 -26.10
C SER A 9 -83.96 34.24 -26.85
N LYS A 10 -83.46 33.79 -28.02
CA LYS A 10 -83.88 32.80 -29.03
C LYS A 10 -82.71 32.68 -30.03
N ALA A 11 -82.60 31.51 -30.68
CA ALA A 11 -82.11 31.23 -32.04
C ALA A 11 -80.83 31.89 -32.57
N GLU A 12 -79.91 31.08 -33.11
CA GLU A 12 -79.68 30.96 -34.56
C GLU A 12 -78.60 29.88 -34.87
N ALA A 13 -78.59 29.44 -36.12
CA ALA A 13 -78.01 28.20 -36.63
C ALA A 13 -76.49 28.23 -36.92
N ASP A 14 -75.91 27.01 -36.93
CA ASP A 14 -74.69 26.47 -37.57
C ASP A 14 -73.98 27.33 -38.65
N PRO A 15 -72.65 27.19 -38.89
CA PRO A 15 -71.98 25.87 -39.05
C PRO A 15 -70.47 25.78 -38.67
N ASP A 16 -69.96 24.55 -38.76
CA ASP A 16 -68.57 24.15 -39.02
C ASP A 16 -67.44 24.66 -38.11
N ILE A 17 -67.05 23.83 -37.13
CA ILE A 17 -65.67 23.81 -36.63
C ILE A 17 -65.18 22.36 -36.52
N GLU A 18 -64.24 22.09 -37.42
CA GLU A 18 -63.32 20.97 -37.58
C GLU A 18 -63.13 20.02 -36.39
N SER A 19 -63.28 18.73 -36.71
CA SER A 19 -62.74 17.58 -36.00
C SER A 19 -61.21 17.67 -35.85
N GLY A 20 -60.74 18.36 -34.81
CA GLY A 20 -59.36 18.27 -34.33
C GLY A 20 -59.15 16.95 -33.57
N MET A 21 -58.77 15.89 -34.28
CA MET A 21 -58.19 14.70 -33.65
C MET A 21 -56.83 15.07 -33.03
N MET A 22 -56.83 15.32 -31.72
CA MET A 22 -55.60 15.42 -30.93
C MET A 22 -55.01 14.01 -30.75
N ASN A 23 -53.95 13.71 -31.49
CA ASN A 23 -53.09 12.54 -31.33
C ASN A 23 -52.37 12.60 -29.97
N ASN A 24 -52.90 11.89 -28.97
CA ASN A 24 -52.26 11.72 -27.66
C ASN A 24 -51.35 10.49 -27.62
N ASN A 25 -50.29 10.43 -28.44
CA ASN A 25 -49.44 9.22 -28.47
C ASN A 25 -47.91 9.42 -28.38
N GLU A 26 -47.41 10.60 -28.05
CA GLU A 26 -45.95 10.80 -27.90
C GLU A 26 -45.60 11.52 -26.60
N PRO A 27 -45.40 10.76 -25.51
CA PRO A 27 -44.19 10.98 -24.70
C PRO A 27 -43.54 9.70 -24.13
N ILE A 28 -44.16 8.53 -24.28
CA ILE A 28 -43.72 7.27 -23.62
C ILE A 28 -42.51 6.65 -24.33
N HIS A 29 -42.44 6.78 -25.65
CA HIS A 29 -41.39 6.17 -26.46
C HIS A 29 -40.01 6.83 -26.23
N ASP A 30 -39.98 8.16 -26.03
CA ASP A 30 -38.74 8.91 -25.82
C ASP A 30 -38.12 8.60 -24.45
N VAL A 31 -38.95 8.45 -23.42
CA VAL A 31 -38.52 8.03 -22.08
C VAL A 31 -37.99 6.59 -22.08
N GLN A 32 -38.61 5.68 -22.87
CA GLN A 32 -38.10 4.31 -23.02
C GLN A 32 -36.74 4.27 -23.72
N ILE A 33 -36.54 5.08 -24.76
CA ILE A 33 -35.23 5.20 -25.44
C ILE A 33 -34.18 5.75 -24.47
N GLN A 34 -34.50 6.79 -23.70
CA GLN A 34 -33.60 7.35 -22.70
C GLN A 34 -33.22 6.31 -21.62
N LEU A 35 -34.18 5.53 -21.13
CA LEU A 35 -33.93 4.46 -20.16
C LEU A 35 -33.03 3.35 -20.75
N GLN A 36 -33.27 2.95 -22.00
CA GLN A 36 -32.43 1.96 -22.69
C GLN A 36 -31.01 2.48 -22.90
N LEU A 37 -30.85 3.75 -23.26
CA LEU A 37 -29.54 4.39 -23.41
C LEU A 37 -28.79 4.46 -22.07
N ILE A 38 -29.47 4.85 -20.99
CA ILE A 38 -28.87 4.87 -19.64
C ILE A 38 -28.42 3.47 -19.21
N GLN A 39 -29.23 2.44 -19.45
CA GLN A 39 -28.86 1.06 -19.13
C GLN A 39 -27.65 0.58 -19.96
N LEU A 40 -27.58 0.97 -21.24
CA LEU A 40 -26.45 0.63 -22.11
C LEU A 40 -25.17 1.33 -21.65
N LEU A 41 -25.25 2.63 -21.32
CA LEU A 41 -24.12 3.40 -20.79
C LEU A 41 -23.64 2.86 -19.44
N SER A 42 -24.56 2.51 -18.55
CA SER A 42 -24.24 1.91 -17.25
C SER A 42 -23.54 0.55 -17.40
N LYS A 43 -24.07 -0.33 -18.26
CA LYS A 43 -23.42 -1.62 -18.58
C LYS A 43 -22.04 -1.44 -19.20
N GLY A 44 -21.89 -0.46 -20.11
CA GLY A 44 -20.60 -0.13 -20.72
C GLY A 44 -19.60 0.39 -19.69
N ALA A 45 -20.03 1.26 -18.77
CA ALA A 45 -19.21 1.77 -17.69
C ALA A 45 -18.77 0.66 -16.71
N ASP A 46 -19.69 -0.23 -16.33
CA ASP A 46 -19.39 -1.40 -15.49
C ASP A 46 -18.40 -2.36 -16.16
N GLN A 47 -18.51 -2.54 -17.47
CA GLN A 47 -17.63 -3.42 -18.24
C GLN A 47 -16.22 -2.83 -18.34
N LEU A 48 -16.10 -1.53 -18.65
CA LEU A 48 -14.82 -0.82 -18.64
C LEU A 48 -14.16 -0.85 -17.26
N ALA A 49 -14.95 -0.68 -16.18
CA ALA A 49 -14.43 -0.77 -14.82
C ALA A 49 -13.88 -2.17 -14.50
N LYS A 50 -14.58 -3.23 -14.92
CA LYS A 50 -14.11 -4.62 -14.75
C LYS A 50 -12.84 -4.89 -15.54
N GLU A 51 -12.78 -4.46 -16.80
CA GLU A 51 -11.60 -4.61 -17.66
C GLU A 51 -10.39 -3.86 -17.10
N ASP A 52 -10.58 -2.67 -16.54
CA ASP A 52 -9.51 -1.91 -15.89
C ASP A 52 -9.00 -2.58 -14.62
N VAL A 53 -9.91 -3.14 -13.80
CA VAL A 53 -9.52 -3.91 -12.60
C VAL A 53 -8.74 -5.16 -12.99
N GLU A 54 -9.20 -5.92 -13.99
CA GLU A 54 -8.50 -7.11 -14.47
C GLU A 54 -7.14 -6.77 -15.06
N ARG A 55 -7.04 -5.69 -15.85
CA ARG A 55 -5.78 -5.21 -16.42
C ARG A 55 -4.77 -4.84 -15.33
N LYS A 56 -5.21 -4.12 -14.30
CA LYS A 56 -4.37 -3.78 -13.14
C LYS A 56 -3.92 -5.03 -12.39
N ARG A 57 -4.82 -6.00 -12.18
CA ARG A 57 -4.50 -7.27 -11.53
C ARG A 57 -3.49 -8.10 -12.32
N ASN A 58 -3.64 -8.15 -13.64
CA ASN A 58 -2.71 -8.87 -14.51
C ASN A 58 -1.33 -8.22 -14.47
N ARG A 59 -1.25 -6.89 -14.56
CA ARG A 59 0.01 -6.15 -14.39
C ARG A 59 0.69 -6.38 -13.04
N ALA A 60 -0.09 -6.47 -11.95
CA ALA A 60 0.48 -6.73 -10.63
C ALA A 60 1.12 -8.12 -10.51
N LYS A 61 0.57 -9.09 -11.24
CA LYS A 61 1.05 -10.49 -11.31
C LYS A 61 2.17 -10.71 -12.34
N GLU A 62 2.40 -9.75 -13.24
CA GLU A 62 3.48 -9.84 -14.21
C GLU A 62 4.81 -9.97 -13.48
N VAL A 63 5.56 -11.01 -13.84
CA VAL A 63 6.89 -11.27 -13.32
C VAL A 63 7.86 -10.43 -14.12
N ILE A 64 8.48 -9.46 -13.46
CA ILE A 64 9.47 -8.57 -14.03
C ILE A 64 10.83 -9.22 -13.83
N GLU A 65 11.56 -9.41 -14.93
CA GLU A 65 12.97 -9.84 -14.89
C GLU A 65 13.86 -8.61 -14.79
N LEU A 66 14.66 -8.54 -13.73
CA LEU A 66 15.65 -7.50 -13.54
C LEU A 66 16.90 -7.78 -14.39
N GLN A 67 17.69 -6.75 -14.69
CA GLN A 67 18.93 -6.88 -15.47
C GLN A 67 19.95 -7.87 -14.87
N GLY A 68 19.81 -8.23 -13.60
CA GLY A 68 20.61 -9.26 -12.92
C GLY A 68 20.04 -10.69 -12.97
N GLY A 69 18.97 -10.94 -13.72
CA GLY A 69 18.30 -12.24 -13.83
C GLY A 69 17.37 -12.59 -12.66
N GLU A 70 17.20 -11.67 -11.71
CA GLU A 70 16.31 -11.82 -10.57
C GLU A 70 14.85 -11.51 -10.98
N LYS A 71 13.91 -12.34 -10.52
CA LYS A 71 12.49 -12.24 -10.89
C LYS A 71 11.69 -11.67 -9.72
N THR A 72 10.89 -10.64 -9.97
CA THR A 72 10.03 -10.03 -8.95
C THR A 72 8.67 -9.68 -9.53
N SER A 73 7.59 -9.84 -8.79
CA SER A 73 6.28 -9.26 -9.14
C SER A 73 5.97 -8.03 -8.30
N LEU A 74 5.11 -7.15 -8.81
CA LEU A 74 4.64 -5.97 -8.08
C LEU A 74 3.81 -6.38 -6.86
N GLU A 75 2.98 -7.41 -7.00
CA GLU A 75 2.16 -7.96 -5.91
C GLU A 75 3.00 -8.40 -4.70
N GLU A 76 4.16 -9.03 -4.93
CA GLU A 76 5.03 -9.46 -3.84
C GLU A 76 5.68 -8.27 -3.11
N LEU A 77 5.97 -7.18 -3.81
CA LEU A 77 6.50 -5.96 -3.20
C LEU A 77 5.42 -5.25 -2.38
N GLU A 78 4.22 -5.08 -2.95
CA GLU A 78 3.06 -4.51 -2.26
C GLU A 78 2.65 -5.34 -1.03
N ALA A 79 2.93 -6.65 -1.04
CA ALA A 79 2.68 -7.51 0.09
C ALA A 79 3.61 -7.23 1.29
N GLU A 80 4.77 -6.59 1.10
CA GLU A 80 5.76 -6.35 2.17
C GLU A 80 5.82 -4.89 2.63
N ILE A 81 5.55 -3.93 1.74
CA ILE A 81 5.71 -2.50 2.01
C ILE A 81 4.39 -1.75 1.85
N THR A 82 4.24 -0.65 2.58
CA THR A 82 3.08 0.24 2.50
C THR A 82 3.51 1.69 2.49
N ALA A 83 2.87 2.50 1.65
CA ALA A 83 3.08 3.94 1.62
C ALA A 83 2.57 4.61 2.92
N LEU A 84 1.53 4.03 3.53
CA LEU A 84 0.91 4.56 4.74
C LEU A 84 1.75 4.21 5.98
N ARG A 85 2.07 5.24 6.76
CA ARG A 85 2.76 5.07 8.04
C ARG A 85 1.87 4.32 9.03
N GLN A 86 2.36 3.17 9.48
CA GLN A 86 1.73 2.36 10.51
C GLN A 86 2.02 2.91 11.93
N PRO A 87 1.15 2.60 12.90
CA PRO A 87 1.40 2.90 14.32
C PRO A 87 2.76 2.38 14.79
N TYR A 88 3.34 3.06 15.77
CA TYR A 88 4.62 2.65 16.32
C TYR A 88 4.44 1.43 17.24
N GLU A 89 4.93 0.27 16.80
CA GLU A 89 5.10 -0.93 17.63
C GLU A 89 6.61 -1.23 17.76
N PRO A 90 7.18 -1.27 18.98
CA PRO A 90 8.61 -1.46 19.16
C PRO A 90 9.04 -2.89 18.81
N VAL A 91 9.62 -3.08 17.61
CA VAL A 91 10.11 -4.40 17.19
C VAL A 91 11.43 -4.81 17.87
N PHE A 92 12.21 -3.82 18.32
CA PHE A 92 13.47 -4.02 19.02
C PHE A 92 13.34 -3.48 20.46
N SER A 93 12.48 -4.11 21.25
CA SER A 93 12.34 -3.80 22.68
C SER A 93 13.61 -4.21 23.44
N ASN A 94 13.82 -3.63 24.63
CA ASN A 94 14.97 -3.95 25.49
C ASN A 94 14.94 -5.39 26.03
N GLU A 95 13.78 -6.04 25.98
CA GLU A 95 13.59 -7.45 26.30
C GLU A 95 14.21 -8.35 25.24
N ASN A 96 14.21 -7.92 23.97
CA ASN A 96 14.82 -8.68 22.90
C ASN A 96 16.37 -8.59 22.97
N PRO A 97 17.09 -9.72 22.87
CA PRO A 97 18.54 -9.74 23.03
C PRO A 97 19.32 -9.12 21.85
N PHE A 98 18.65 -8.70 20.78
CA PHE A 98 19.30 -8.24 19.55
C PHE A 98 20.40 -7.20 19.75
N PHE A 99 20.11 -6.08 20.41
CA PHE A 99 21.16 -5.08 20.67
C PHE A 99 22.19 -5.55 21.69
N LYS A 100 21.80 -6.39 22.66
CA LYS A 100 22.75 -6.94 23.64
C LYS A 100 23.78 -7.84 22.96
N ASN A 101 23.34 -8.69 22.03
CA ASN A 101 24.20 -9.58 21.25
C ASN A 101 25.16 -8.79 20.34
N ILE A 102 24.69 -7.73 19.67
CA ILE A 102 25.57 -6.86 18.89
C ILE A 102 26.64 -6.22 19.77
N PHE A 103 26.25 -5.68 20.93
CA PHE A 103 27.19 -5.02 21.84
C PHE A 103 28.21 -6.01 22.41
N ARG A 104 27.78 -7.22 22.77
CA ARG A 104 28.63 -8.33 23.22
C ARG A 104 29.70 -8.66 22.18
N LEU A 105 29.30 -8.97 20.96
CA LEU A 105 30.22 -9.37 19.87
C LEU A 105 31.18 -8.25 19.46
N ARG A 106 30.77 -6.99 19.65
CA ARG A 106 31.58 -5.80 19.37
C ARG A 106 32.51 -5.41 20.51
N GLY A 107 32.39 -6.05 21.68
CA GLY A 107 33.19 -5.74 22.86
C GLY A 107 32.91 -4.35 23.45
N TRP A 108 31.72 -3.78 23.23
CA TRP A 108 31.35 -2.46 23.76
C TRP A 108 30.92 -2.53 25.23
N THR A 109 31.89 -2.71 26.13
CA THR A 109 31.65 -2.83 27.57
C THR A 109 31.29 -1.51 28.26
N ASP A 110 31.67 -0.39 27.65
CA ASP A 110 31.45 0.98 28.12
C ASP A 110 30.09 1.56 27.69
N LYS A 111 29.40 0.92 26.74
CA LYS A 111 28.13 1.40 26.18
C LYS A 111 26.95 0.56 26.68
N ASN A 112 25.83 1.21 26.99
CA ASN A 112 24.63 0.50 27.45
C ASN A 112 23.72 0.09 26.27
N PRO A 113 23.47 -1.22 26.04
CA PRO A 113 22.60 -1.70 24.96
C PRO A 113 21.12 -1.35 25.15
N ASN A 114 20.70 -0.89 26.33
CA ASN A 114 19.32 -0.47 26.60
C ASN A 114 19.09 1.04 26.39
N ASN A 115 20.16 1.82 26.15
CA ASN A 115 20.03 3.27 25.94
C ASN A 115 19.23 3.57 24.67
N TYR A 116 18.33 4.56 24.74
CA TYR A 116 17.56 4.99 23.56
C TYR A 116 18.48 5.45 22.41
N ALA A 117 19.49 6.25 22.74
CA ALA A 117 20.51 6.69 21.80
C ALA A 117 21.59 5.60 21.63
N LYS A 118 21.57 4.95 20.47
CA LYS A 118 22.59 3.96 20.07
C LYS A 118 23.69 4.63 19.24
N PRO A 119 24.93 4.07 19.22
CA PRO A 119 25.96 4.52 18.30
C PRO A 119 25.47 4.52 16.85
N SER A 120 25.91 5.50 16.04
CA SER A 120 25.48 5.66 14.65
C SER A 120 25.71 4.40 13.80
N VAL A 121 26.81 3.68 14.06
CA VAL A 121 27.14 2.42 13.39
C VAL A 121 26.07 1.33 13.60
N VAL A 122 25.32 1.35 14.71
CA VAL A 122 24.23 0.39 14.95
C VAL A 122 23.15 0.50 13.88
N ALA A 123 22.87 1.71 13.38
CA ALA A 123 21.91 1.89 12.31
C ALA A 123 22.36 1.19 11.02
N LYS A 124 23.66 1.23 10.69
CA LYS A 124 24.22 0.51 9.54
C LYS A 124 24.15 -1.00 9.75
N ILE A 125 24.45 -1.48 10.95
CA ILE A 125 24.34 -2.90 11.31
C ILE A 125 22.90 -3.40 11.13
N VAL A 126 21.90 -2.67 11.61
CA VAL A 126 20.50 -3.08 11.42
C VAL A 126 20.12 -3.09 9.94
N ILE A 127 20.60 -2.14 9.14
CA ILE A 127 20.40 -2.16 7.68
C ILE A 127 20.98 -3.45 7.09
N THR A 128 22.21 -3.81 7.43
CA THR A 128 22.86 -5.00 6.90
C THR A 128 22.20 -6.30 7.34
N LEU A 129 21.93 -6.47 8.64
CA LEU A 129 21.41 -7.72 9.17
C LEU A 129 19.93 -7.94 8.83
N ILE A 130 19.14 -6.87 8.74
CA ILE A 130 17.69 -6.95 8.63
C ILE A 130 17.22 -6.49 7.26
N TYR A 131 17.51 -5.25 6.89
CA TYR A 131 16.87 -4.63 5.74
C TYR A 131 17.45 -5.06 4.38
N LEU A 132 18.71 -5.49 4.32
CA LEU A 132 19.29 -6.07 3.11
C LEU A 132 18.82 -7.49 2.80
N ARG A 133 18.10 -8.14 3.73
CA ARG A 133 17.46 -9.45 3.49
C ARG A 133 16.12 -9.37 2.78
N PHE A 134 15.52 -8.18 2.78
CA PHE A 134 14.36 -7.92 1.93
C PHE A 134 14.79 -7.83 0.47
N LYS A 135 13.81 -7.84 -0.44
CA LYS A 135 14.07 -7.59 -1.85
C LYS A 135 14.74 -6.23 -2.06
N LYS A 136 15.54 -6.11 -3.13
CA LYS A 136 16.40 -4.96 -3.39
C LYS A 136 15.63 -3.64 -3.47
N GLU A 137 14.36 -3.68 -3.83
CA GLU A 137 13.46 -2.54 -4.01
C GLU A 137 12.91 -2.01 -2.67
N VAL A 138 12.86 -2.86 -1.64
CA VAL A 138 12.25 -2.54 -0.33
C VAL A 138 13.05 -1.45 0.38
N LEU A 139 14.37 -1.60 0.53
CA LEU A 139 15.17 -0.62 1.26
C LEU A 139 15.13 0.80 0.63
N PRO A 140 15.28 0.98 -0.70
CA PRO A 140 15.06 2.28 -1.34
C PRO A 140 13.67 2.86 -1.06
N PHE A 141 12.62 2.05 -1.15
CA PHE A 141 11.26 2.48 -0.83
C PHE A 141 11.14 2.98 0.61
N LEU A 142 11.66 2.20 1.57
CA LEU A 142 11.63 2.56 3.00
C LEU A 142 12.41 3.83 3.28
N ARG A 143 13.56 4.05 2.62
CA ARG A 143 14.33 5.29 2.74
C ARG A 143 13.53 6.49 2.23
N LYS A 144 12.92 6.38 1.06
CA LYS A 144 12.11 7.46 0.46
C LYS A 144 10.94 7.87 1.36
N HIS A 145 10.25 6.92 1.99
CA HIS A 145 9.06 7.21 2.80
C HIS A 145 9.40 7.62 4.24
N ALA A 146 10.42 7.01 4.84
CA ALA A 146 10.83 7.36 6.20
C ALA A 146 11.69 8.63 6.26
N MET A 147 12.36 8.98 5.14
CA MET A 147 13.29 10.10 5.01
C MET A 147 13.15 10.82 3.66
N PRO A 148 11.97 11.40 3.34
CA PRO A 148 11.73 12.07 2.05
C PRO A 148 12.72 13.22 1.78
N ASP A 149 13.04 14.01 2.81
CA ASP A 149 13.92 15.18 2.69
C ASP A 149 15.32 14.91 3.27
N GLY A 150 15.70 13.62 3.37
CA GLY A 150 16.94 13.19 4.03
C GLY A 150 16.89 13.19 5.56
N ASN A 151 15.89 13.85 6.16
CA ASN A 151 15.63 13.82 7.61
C ASN A 151 14.72 12.65 7.99
N ARG A 152 14.92 12.05 9.16
CA ARG A 152 14.12 10.89 9.61
C ARG A 152 12.82 11.31 10.28
N HIS A 153 11.70 11.07 9.60
CA HIS A 153 10.34 11.32 10.10
C HIS A 153 9.67 10.07 10.68
N ALA A 154 10.08 8.89 10.22
CA ALA A 154 9.57 7.59 10.68
C ALA A 154 10.68 6.54 10.79
N LYS A 155 10.38 5.42 11.47
CA LYS A 155 11.24 4.23 11.42
C LYS A 155 10.86 3.39 10.19
N PHE A 156 11.82 2.68 9.60
CA PHE A 156 11.59 1.85 8.42
C PHE A 156 10.48 0.82 8.63
N PHE A 157 10.43 0.14 9.77
CA PHE A 157 9.38 -0.84 10.05
C PHE A 157 7.95 -0.27 10.07
N GLN A 158 7.78 1.06 10.22
CA GLN A 158 6.45 1.70 10.15
C GLN A 158 5.89 1.76 8.72
N HIS A 159 6.69 1.40 7.71
CA HIS A 159 6.25 1.33 6.31
C HIS A 159 6.24 -0.13 5.80
N LEU A 160 6.21 -1.09 6.72
CA LEU A 160 6.00 -2.50 6.39
C LEU A 160 4.53 -2.87 6.61
N THR A 161 4.03 -3.76 5.75
CA THR A 161 2.74 -4.43 5.97
C THR A 161 2.86 -5.43 7.13
N PRO A 162 1.77 -6.05 7.60
CA PRO A 162 1.83 -7.12 8.59
C PRO A 162 2.77 -8.28 8.18
N LYS A 163 2.76 -8.67 6.89
CA LYS A 163 3.66 -9.71 6.36
C LYS A 163 5.12 -9.25 6.32
N GLY A 164 5.37 -8.00 5.95
CA GLY A 164 6.71 -7.42 6.02
C GLY A 164 7.24 -7.36 7.45
N LEU A 165 6.38 -7.05 8.42
CA LEU A 165 6.72 -7.01 9.83
C LEU A 165 7.01 -8.41 10.39
N GLU A 166 6.27 -9.43 9.99
CA GLU A 166 6.54 -10.83 10.32
C GLU A 166 7.92 -11.27 9.79
N SER A 167 8.22 -10.94 8.52
CA SER A 167 9.52 -11.20 7.92
C SER A 167 10.64 -10.49 8.68
N LEU A 168 10.43 -9.23 9.07
CA LEU A 168 11.39 -8.48 9.89
C LEU A 168 11.64 -9.14 11.25
N LYS A 169 10.58 -9.59 11.94
CA LYS A 169 10.69 -10.30 13.23
C LYS A 169 11.48 -11.60 13.05
N LYS A 170 11.19 -12.38 12.00
CA LYS A 170 11.96 -13.58 11.64
C LYS A 170 13.44 -13.26 11.39
N PHE A 171 13.75 -12.22 10.62
CA PHE A 171 15.14 -11.85 10.32
C PHE A 171 15.93 -11.45 11.57
N ARG A 172 15.27 -10.74 12.49
CA ARG A 172 15.82 -10.39 13.80
C ARG A 172 16.11 -11.64 14.63
N ASP A 173 15.18 -12.59 14.68
CA ASP A 173 15.31 -13.78 15.51
C ASP A 173 16.36 -14.75 14.94
N ASP A 174 16.43 -14.88 13.61
CA ASP A 174 17.52 -15.57 12.92
C ASP A 174 18.89 -14.97 13.26
N ALA A 175 19.01 -13.64 13.21
CA ALA A 175 20.24 -12.93 13.57
C ALA A 175 20.62 -13.17 15.03
N ASN A 176 19.65 -13.14 15.94
CA ASN A 176 19.88 -13.45 17.35
C ASN A 176 20.44 -14.87 17.53
N ALA A 177 19.74 -15.86 16.98
CA ALA A 177 20.12 -17.26 17.09
C ALA A 177 21.48 -17.56 16.47
N MET A 178 21.88 -16.80 15.43
CA MET A 178 23.22 -16.92 14.87
C MET A 178 24.25 -16.22 15.74
N MET A 179 24.01 -14.97 16.16
CA MET A 179 24.94 -14.21 17.02
C MET A 179 25.30 -14.95 18.31
N GLU A 180 24.37 -15.69 18.91
CA GLU A 180 24.61 -16.47 20.14
C GLU A 180 25.69 -17.54 20.00
N ARG A 181 25.96 -18.02 18.77
CA ARG A 181 26.95 -19.08 18.51
C ARG A 181 28.37 -18.58 18.31
N TYR A 182 28.57 -17.26 18.28
CA TYR A 182 29.86 -16.64 18.02
C TYR A 182 30.29 -15.81 19.23
N ASP A 183 31.61 -15.59 19.33
CA ASP A 183 32.22 -14.71 20.33
C ASP A 183 32.78 -13.43 19.73
N ASN A 184 33.01 -13.43 18.41
CA ASN A 184 33.63 -12.34 17.66
C ASN A 184 32.69 -11.82 16.56
N TRP A 185 32.60 -10.50 16.43
CA TRP A 185 31.79 -9.84 15.42
C TRP A 185 32.18 -10.18 13.98
N TYR A 186 33.50 -10.27 13.72
CA TYR A 186 34.00 -10.51 12.37
C TYR A 186 33.54 -11.87 11.83
N ASP A 187 33.72 -12.93 12.62
CA ASP A 187 33.36 -14.30 12.23
C ASP A 187 31.85 -14.45 12.06
N PHE A 188 31.09 -13.87 13.01
CA PHE A 188 29.64 -13.80 12.89
C PHE A 188 29.22 -13.13 11.58
N LEU A 189 29.71 -11.92 11.30
CA LEU A 189 29.25 -11.13 10.15
C LEU A 189 29.63 -11.82 8.83
N LYS A 190 30.81 -12.41 8.76
CA LYS A 190 31.29 -13.15 7.58
C LYS A 190 30.37 -14.32 7.27
N ASP A 191 30.06 -15.14 8.27
CA ASP A 191 29.21 -16.31 8.09
C ASP A 191 27.74 -15.92 7.87
N TYR A 192 27.26 -14.88 8.54
CA TYR A 192 25.90 -14.36 8.36
C TYR A 192 25.70 -13.87 6.94
N CYS A 193 26.62 -13.04 6.43
CA CYS A 193 26.56 -12.54 5.06
C CYS A 193 26.62 -13.69 4.05
N ARG A 194 27.48 -14.70 4.28
CA ARG A 194 27.55 -15.88 3.43
C ARG A 194 26.26 -16.69 3.43
N THR A 195 25.66 -16.91 4.60
CA THR A 195 24.46 -17.74 4.78
C THR A 195 23.26 -17.13 4.07
N TYR A 196 23.12 -15.80 4.10
CA TYR A 196 21.98 -15.09 3.54
C TYR A 196 22.28 -14.37 2.22
N GLY A 197 23.45 -14.60 1.60
CA GLY A 197 23.82 -14.00 0.32
C GLY A 197 23.95 -12.46 0.36
N LEU A 198 24.34 -11.90 1.50
CA LEU A 198 24.43 -10.46 1.72
C LEU A 198 25.84 -9.93 1.39
N PRO A 199 25.96 -8.66 0.95
CA PRO A 199 27.27 -8.05 0.75
C PRO A 199 28.01 -7.91 2.07
N PHE A 200 29.24 -8.41 2.12
CA PHE A 200 30.12 -8.26 3.26
C PHE A 200 30.90 -6.94 3.17
N GLN A 201 30.80 -6.10 4.21
CA GLN A 201 31.45 -4.78 4.24
C GLN A 201 32.42 -4.68 5.43
N LEU A 202 33.71 -4.49 5.12
CA LEU A 202 34.78 -4.35 6.13
C LEU A 202 34.59 -3.11 7.02
N SER A 203 34.01 -2.03 6.50
CA SER A 203 33.75 -0.81 7.28
C SER A 203 32.87 -1.03 8.51
N LEU A 204 32.05 -2.09 8.53
CA LEU A 204 31.21 -2.45 9.67
C LEU A 204 31.99 -3.14 10.81
N ILE A 205 33.24 -3.50 10.56
CA ILE A 205 34.14 -4.14 11.52
C ILE A 205 34.99 -3.06 12.21
N ASP A 206 35.49 -2.10 11.44
CA ASP A 206 36.48 -1.12 11.91
C ASP A 206 35.87 0.04 12.74
N GLU A 207 34.59 0.35 12.56
CA GLU A 207 33.90 1.42 13.31
C GLU A 207 33.64 0.98 14.77
N LYS A 208 34.54 1.23 15.72
CA LYS A 208 34.32 0.97 17.17
C LYS A 208 33.42 1.99 17.86
#